data_AF-A0AA92WI44-F1
#
_entry.id   AF-A0AA92WI44-F1
#
_cell.length_a   1.000
_cell.length_b   1.000
_cell.length_c   1.000
_cell.angle_alpha   90.00
_cell.angle_beta   90.00
_cell.angle_gamma   90.00
#
_symmetry.space_group_name_H-M   'P 1'
#
loop_
_entity.id
_entity.type
_entity.pdbx_description
1 polymer ?
#
loop_
_entity_poly.entity_id
_entity_poly.type
_entity_poly.pdbx_seq_one_letter_code
_entity_poly.pdbx_strand_id
1 'polypeptide(L)'
;MKMITDKQKKFINDIKGVITENGINAIDALDLNKFTCYDASKLIGGLLGLRDCYKAISRGVCVTSTAYCDEALDNVFNTIEKYK
;
A
#
# COMPACT_ATOMS: atom_id res chain seq x y z
N MET A 1 -8.93 9.66 -17.99
CA MET A 1 -8.33 8.97 -16.81
C MET A 1 -6.84 8.80 -17.09
N LYS A 2 -5.94 9.26 -16.21
CA LYS A 2 -4.49 9.04 -16.40
C LYS A 2 -4.14 7.66 -15.85
N MET A 3 -3.42 6.86 -16.64
CA MET A 3 -2.91 5.56 -16.20
C MET A 3 -1.68 5.74 -15.31
N ILE A 4 -1.35 4.69 -14.57
CA ILE A 4 -0.14 4.64 -13.75
C ILE A 4 1.11 5.00 -14.55
N THR A 5 2.06 5.67 -13.92
CA THR A 5 3.36 6.01 -14.50
C THR A 5 4.43 4.98 -14.13
N ASP A 6 5.51 4.90 -14.91
CA ASP A 6 6.65 4.02 -14.58
C ASP A 6 7.30 4.38 -13.25
N LYS A 7 7.32 5.67 -12.90
CA LYS A 7 7.77 6.14 -11.58
C LYS A 7 6.93 5.57 -10.45
N GLN A 8 5.60 5.55 -10.60
CA GLN A 8 4.70 4.96 -9.61
C GLN A 8 4.86 3.43 -9.53
N LYS A 9 4.98 2.73 -10.66
CA LYS A 9 5.23 1.28 -10.68
C LYS A 9 6.53 0.93 -9.94
N LYS A 10 7.62 1.65 -10.26
CA LYS A 10 8.89 1.48 -9.58
C LYS A 10 8.75 1.68 -8.07
N PHE A 11 8.11 2.78 -7.67
CA PHE A 11 7.94 3.09 -6.26
C PHE A 11 7.11 2.04 -5.51
N ILE A 12 6.01 1.55 -6.10
CA ILE A 12 5.21 0.46 -5.55
C ILE A 12 6.07 -0.80 -5.38
N ASN A 13 6.85 -1.18 -6.40
CA ASN A 13 7.74 -2.34 -6.32
C ASN A 13 8.85 -2.18 -5.26
N ASP A 14 9.33 -0.97 -5.02
CA ASP A 14 10.34 -0.68 -3.99
C ASP A 14 9.78 -0.84 -2.56
N ILE A 15 8.47 -0.60 -2.36
CA ILE A 15 7.83 -0.59 -1.03
C ILE A 15 6.80 -1.70 -0.81
N LYS A 16 6.50 -2.54 -1.80
CA LYS A 16 5.45 -3.56 -1.73
C LYS A 16 5.61 -4.48 -0.52
N GLY A 17 6.86 -4.76 -0.09
CA GLY A 17 7.18 -5.65 1.03
C GLY A 17 6.59 -5.25 2.39
N VAL A 18 6.00 -4.06 2.50
CA VAL A 18 5.23 -3.64 3.68
C VAL A 18 4.03 -4.56 3.91
N ILE A 19 3.42 -5.11 2.85
CA ILE A 19 2.31 -6.08 2.98
C ILE A 19 2.74 -7.41 2.40
N THR A 20 2.88 -8.39 3.28
CA THR A 20 3.09 -9.78 2.90
C THR A 20 2.09 -10.66 3.63
N GLU A 21 1.58 -11.66 2.93
CA GLU A 21 0.73 -12.70 3.48
C GLU A 21 1.45 -14.04 3.22
N ASN A 22 1.80 -14.76 4.29
CA ASN A 22 2.61 -15.99 4.21
C ASN A 22 3.94 -15.81 3.43
N GLY A 23 4.54 -14.62 3.51
CA GLY A 23 5.78 -14.28 2.79
C GLY A 23 5.58 -13.92 1.31
N ILE A 24 4.35 -13.97 0.80
CA ILE A 24 4.00 -13.58 -0.57
C ILE A 24 3.46 -12.15 -0.57
N ASN A 25 3.89 -11.35 -1.54
CA ASN A 25 3.39 -10.00 -1.69
C ASN A 25 2.03 -9.98 -2.38
N ALA A 26 1.00 -9.40 -1.75
CA ALA A 26 -0.33 -9.28 -2.35
C ALA A 26 -0.35 -8.45 -3.66
N ILE A 27 0.63 -7.56 -3.85
CA ILE A 27 0.75 -6.72 -5.04
C ILE A 27 1.33 -7.49 -6.23
N ASP A 28 2.11 -8.55 -6.01
CA ASP A 28 2.71 -9.34 -7.11
C ASP A 28 1.69 -10.13 -7.93
N ALA A 29 0.51 -10.38 -7.37
CA ALA A 29 -0.60 -10.97 -8.09
C ALA A 29 -1.39 -9.97 -8.97
N LEU A 30 -1.11 -8.66 -8.87
CA LEU A 30 -1.86 -7.62 -9.55
C LEU A 30 -1.17 -7.17 -10.84
N ASP A 31 -1.96 -6.95 -11.89
CA ASP A 31 -1.48 -6.27 -13.10
C ASP A 31 -1.48 -4.76 -12.88
N LEU A 32 -0.33 -4.23 -12.46
CA LEU A 32 -0.14 -2.79 -12.23
C LEU A 32 -0.47 -1.93 -13.46
N ASN A 33 -0.44 -2.45 -14.68
CA ASN A 33 -0.77 -1.66 -15.88
C ASN A 33 -2.25 -1.25 -15.93
N LYS A 34 -3.13 -1.94 -15.19
CA LYS A 34 -4.55 -1.60 -15.07
C LYS A 34 -4.80 -0.43 -14.11
N PHE A 35 -3.80 -0.04 -13.32
CA PHE A 35 -3.97 1.01 -12.32
C PHE A 35 -4.16 2.38 -12.97
N THR A 36 -5.07 3.15 -12.39
CA THR A 36 -5.09 4.59 -12.64
C THR A 36 -3.97 5.27 -11.83
N CYS A 37 -3.54 6.44 -12.28
CA CYS A 37 -2.58 7.26 -11.54
C CYS A 37 -3.10 7.64 -10.15
N TYR A 38 -4.41 7.79 -9.98
CA TYR A 38 -5.04 8.07 -8.70
C TYR A 38 -4.95 6.87 -7.75
N ASP A 39 -5.35 5.69 -8.22
CA ASP A 39 -5.31 4.46 -7.42
C ASP A 39 -3.88 4.07 -7.06
N ALA A 40 -2.93 4.26 -7.99
CA ALA A 40 -1.51 4.06 -7.71
C ALA A 40 -0.99 5.02 -6.63
N SER A 41 -1.40 6.29 -6.66
CA SER A 41 -1.03 7.27 -5.63
C SER A 41 -1.64 6.93 -4.27
N LYS A 42 -2.89 6.46 -4.25
CA LYS A 42 -3.55 5.96 -3.04
C LYS A 42 -2.82 4.76 -2.44
N LEU A 43 -2.49 3.76 -3.26
CA LEU A 43 -1.73 2.59 -2.83
C LEU A 43 -0.37 2.99 -2.24
N ILE A 44 0.36 3.88 -2.92
CA ILE A 44 1.64 4.40 -2.43
C ILE A 44 1.47 5.09 -1.06
N GLY A 45 0.46 5.97 -0.93
CA GLY A 45 0.17 6.66 0.33
C GLY A 45 -0.14 5.69 1.47
N GLY A 46 -1.00 4.70 1.21
CA GLY A 46 -1.33 3.66 2.17
C GLY A 46 -0.12 2.83 2.59
N LEU A 47 0.71 2.38 1.64
CA LEU A 47 1.92 1.59 1.93
C LEU A 47 2.94 2.39 2.77
N LEU A 48 3.11 3.69 2.50
CA LEU A 48 3.94 4.56 3.33
C LEU A 48 3.37 4.71 4.74
N GLY A 49 2.05 4.90 4.86
CA GLY A 49 1.39 5.00 6.16
C GLY A 49 1.53 3.75 7.00
N LEU A 50 1.31 2.58 6.41
CA LEU A 50 1.51 1.29 7.09
C LEU A 50 2.95 1.09 7.54
N ARG A 51 3.93 1.44 6.69
CA ARG A 51 5.35 1.38 7.06
C ARG A 51 5.63 2.22 8.31
N ASP A 52 5.06 3.41 8.38
CA ASP A 52 5.30 4.33 9.50
C ASP A 52 4.55 3.87 10.76
N CYS A 53 3.34 3.30 10.61
CA CYS A 53 2.63 2.58 11.67
C CYS A 53 3.45 1.42 12.23
N TYR A 54 4.01 0.55 11.38
CA TYR A 54 4.86 -0.56 11.82
C TYR A 54 6.13 -0.10 12.53
N LYS A 55 6.76 1.00 12.06
CA LYS A 55 7.89 1.61 12.77
C LYS A 55 7.49 2.10 14.16
N ALA A 56 6.33 2.74 14.30
CA ALA A 56 5.83 3.18 15.60
C ALA A 56 5.55 1.98 16.54
N ILE A 57 4.89 0.94 16.04
CA ILE A 57 4.66 -0.31 16.80
C ILE A 57 5.98 -0.91 17.27
N SER A 58 6.99 -1.01 16.39
CA SER A 58 8.31 -1.56 16.73
C SER A 58 9.05 -0.80 17.83
N ARG A 59 8.66 0.46 18.09
CA ARG A 59 9.20 1.32 19.16
C ARG A 59 8.36 1.25 20.44
N GLY A 60 7.38 0.36 20.52
CA GLY A 60 6.49 0.21 21.68
C GLY A 60 5.34 1.21 21.72
N VAL A 61 5.08 1.94 20.64
CA VAL A 61 3.90 2.81 20.55
C VAL A 61 2.66 1.94 20.33
N CYS A 62 1.61 2.15 21.12
CA CYS A 62 0.32 1.52 20.88
C CYS A 62 -0.37 2.25 19.71
N VAL A 63 -0.37 1.63 18.53
CA VAL A 63 -0.90 2.23 17.28
C VAL A 63 -2.15 1.51 16.76
N THR A 64 -2.58 0.45 17.46
CA THR A 64 -3.80 -0.30 17.16
C THR A 64 -5.00 0.65 17.28
N SER A 65 -5.58 1.05 16.14
CA SER A 65 -6.73 1.96 15.98
C SER A 65 -6.47 3.48 15.98
N THR A 66 -5.29 3.95 15.54
CA THR A 66 -5.21 5.37 15.14
C THR A 66 -5.92 5.54 13.79
N ALA A 67 -6.72 6.60 13.64
CA ALA A 67 -7.39 6.92 12.38
C ALA A 67 -6.43 6.95 11.17
N TYR A 68 -5.17 7.32 11.41
CA TYR A 68 -4.10 7.29 10.41
C TYR A 68 -3.77 5.87 9.92
N CYS A 69 -3.59 4.91 10.83
CA CYS A 69 -3.28 3.53 10.44
C CYS A 69 -4.48 2.84 9.82
N ASP A 70 -5.70 3.14 10.28
CA ASP A 70 -6.93 2.61 9.70
C ASP A 70 -7.12 3.15 8.27
N GLU A 71 -6.92 4.44 8.04
CA GLU A 71 -6.96 5.02 6.69
C GLU A 71 -5.86 4.43 5.78
N ALA A 72 -4.67 4.16 6.33
CA ALA A 72 -3.59 3.54 5.57
C ALA A 72 -3.94 2.09 5.17
N LEU A 73 -4.53 1.31 6.09
CA LEU A 73 -5.06 -0.03 5.80
C LEU A 73 -6.13 0.03 4.72
N ASP A 74 -7.13 0.89 4.88
CA ASP A 74 -8.23 1.05 3.92
C ASP A 74 -7.72 1.43 2.53
N ASN A 75 -6.78 2.39 2.45
CA ASN A 75 -6.22 2.80 1.17
C ASN A 75 -5.50 1.65 0.47
N VAL A 76 -4.79 0.78 1.19
CA VAL A 76 -4.12 -0.36 0.56
C VAL A 76 -5.12 -1.46 0.21
N PHE A 77 -5.91 -1.94 1.17
CA PHE A 77 -6.79 -3.09 0.95
C PHE A 77 -7.89 -2.79 -0.06
N ASN A 78 -8.55 -1.63 0.02
CA ASN A 78 -9.57 -1.25 -0.96
C ASN A 78 -8.98 -1.10 -2.36
N THR A 79 -7.74 -0.61 -2.47
CA THR A 79 -7.07 -0.52 -3.78
C THR A 79 -6.72 -1.90 -4.31
N ILE A 80 -6.16 -2.79 -3.48
CA ILE A 80 -5.83 -4.16 -3.89
C ILE A 80 -7.10 -4.90 -4.33
N GLU A 81 -8.18 -4.84 -3.54
CA GLU A 81 -9.45 -5.51 -3.81
C GLU A 81 -10.09 -5.04 -5.13
N LYS A 82 -9.99 -3.75 -5.44
CA LYS A 82 -10.47 -3.19 -6.71
C LYS A 82 -9.78 -3.80 -7.95
N TYR A 83 -8.58 -4.35 -7.82
CA TYR A 83 -7.76 -4.85 -8.94
C TYR A 83 -7.46 -6.36 -8.89
N LYS A 84 -7.96 -7.08 -7.88
CA LYS A 84 -8.00 -8.55 -7.84
C LYS A 84 -9.06 -9.06 -8.81
#